data_AF-A0A562UW10-F1
#
_entry.id   AF-A0A562UW10-F1
#
_cell.length_a   1.000
_cell.length_b   1.000
_cell.length_c   1.000
_cell.angle_alpha   90.00
_cell.angle_beta   90.00
_cell.angle_gamma   90.00
#
_symmetry.space_group_name_H-M   'P 1'
#
loop_
_entity.id
_entity.type
_entity.pdbx_description
1 polymer ?
#
loop_
_entity_poly.entity_id
_entity_poly.type
_entity_poly.pdbx_seq_one_letter_code
_entity_poly.pdbx_strand_id
1 'polypeptide(L)'
;MKTIKYSVSLLALTAAASWATTPLVAQDSDEAEAVQSQAEYDADAAEAQSEYEADVAEAQAEFEQEVAEIEEERAEAQRELEAVLNDPSASAEDIATAQSYFNERMAELDEELAEEEAELAEELADIEEDLREELADIEEDRLEDLADAAEEAEEEASEAEEDARESAEEAEEEAREAAEEAEEEAREAAEEAEEEAREAAEEAEEEAREAAEEAAEEAAEEDAKDDSDDD
;
A
#
# COMPACT_ATOMS: atom_id res chain seq x y z
N MET A 1 50.18 -13.09 24.67
CA MET A 1 48.89 -13.26 23.98
C MET A 1 47.72 -13.06 24.95
N LYS A 2 47.41 -11.79 25.26
CA LYS A 2 46.01 -11.43 25.49
C LYS A 2 45.47 -11.21 24.08
N THR A 3 44.47 -11.96 23.66
CA THR A 3 43.68 -11.55 22.50
C THR A 3 42.99 -10.25 22.89
N ILE A 4 43.42 -9.14 22.30
CA ILE A 4 42.66 -7.89 22.39
C ILE A 4 41.38 -8.19 21.61
N LYS A 5 40.29 -8.34 22.35
CA LYS A 5 38.97 -8.51 21.74
C LYS A 5 38.55 -7.14 21.27
N TYR A 6 38.95 -6.77 20.06
CA TYR A 6 38.35 -5.67 19.31
C TYR A 6 36.87 -5.98 19.13
N SER A 7 36.11 -5.56 20.13
CA SER A 7 34.68 -5.79 20.26
C SER A 7 34.00 -4.53 19.76
N VAL A 8 34.31 -4.17 18.50
CA VAL A 8 33.49 -3.22 17.75
C VAL A 8 32.08 -3.77 17.83
N SER A 9 31.21 -3.03 18.51
CA SER A 9 29.85 -3.49 18.77
C SER A 9 29.02 -3.23 17.54
N LEU A 10 29.14 -4.16 16.58
CA LEU A 10 28.36 -4.24 15.34
C LEU A 10 26.90 -4.53 15.69
N LEU A 11 26.25 -3.52 16.28
CA LEU A 11 25.00 -3.61 17.00
C LEU A 11 24.16 -2.36 16.72
N ALA A 12 23.70 -2.23 15.46
CA ALA A 12 22.29 -2.08 15.13
C ALA A 12 22.05 -1.68 13.66
N LEU A 13 21.90 -2.65 12.75
CA LEU A 13 21.04 -2.44 11.55
C LEU A 13 20.26 -3.69 11.09
N THR A 14 20.11 -4.72 11.94
CA THR A 14 19.27 -5.91 11.67
C THR A 14 17.76 -5.64 11.85
N ALA A 15 17.29 -4.49 11.38
CA ALA A 15 15.93 -3.98 11.62
C ALA A 15 15.03 -3.91 10.36
N ALA A 16 15.59 -3.78 9.16
CA ALA A 16 14.81 -3.56 7.93
C ALA A 16 14.00 -4.82 7.49
N ALA A 17 14.63 -5.99 7.48
CA ALA A 17 14.08 -7.22 6.87
C ALA A 17 12.94 -7.93 7.63
N SER A 18 12.18 -7.24 8.51
CA SER A 18 11.19 -7.88 9.41
C SER A 18 9.73 -7.49 9.20
N TRP A 19 9.38 -6.65 8.22
CA TRP A 19 8.02 -6.05 8.13
C TRP A 19 7.17 -6.48 6.92
N ALA A 20 7.57 -7.48 6.12
CA ALA A 20 6.87 -7.86 4.90
C ALA A 20 6.53 -9.37 4.80
N THR A 21 5.73 -9.92 5.73
CA THR A 21 5.06 -11.22 5.50
C THR A 21 3.72 -11.36 6.22
N THR A 22 2.71 -10.64 5.73
CA THR A 22 1.32 -11.11 5.79
C THR A 22 0.86 -11.39 4.37
N PRO A 23 0.77 -12.65 3.93
CA PRO A 23 0.25 -12.96 2.61
C PRO A 23 -1.25 -12.63 2.59
N LEU A 24 -1.61 -11.55 1.90
CA LEU A 24 -2.99 -11.37 1.44
C LEU A 24 -3.30 -12.44 0.38
N VAL A 25 -4.59 -12.70 0.18
CA VAL A 25 -5.09 -13.72 -0.75
C VAL A 25 -6.15 -13.07 -1.65
N ALA A 26 -5.74 -12.62 -2.83
CA ALA A 26 -6.53 -12.55 -4.07
C ALA A 26 -5.71 -13.29 -5.18
N GLN A 27 -5.96 -13.32 -6.48
CA GLN A 27 -7.01 -12.86 -7.40
C GLN A 27 -6.89 -11.51 -8.15
N ASP A 28 -6.82 -11.66 -9.47
CA ASP A 28 -6.96 -10.70 -10.57
C ASP A 28 -5.81 -9.70 -10.77
N SER A 29 -5.79 -9.05 -11.95
CA SER A 29 -4.56 -8.67 -12.67
C SER A 29 -3.68 -7.65 -11.98
N ASP A 30 -4.27 -6.82 -11.13
CA ASP A 30 -3.69 -5.54 -10.73
C ASP A 30 -2.80 -5.73 -9.49
N GLU A 31 -2.91 -6.89 -8.81
CA GLU A 31 -1.89 -7.39 -7.88
C GLU A 31 -0.55 -7.69 -8.59
N ALA A 32 -0.51 -7.92 -9.91
CA ALA A 32 0.74 -8.32 -10.57
C ALA A 32 1.77 -7.19 -10.62
N GLU A 33 1.33 -5.95 -10.84
CA GLU A 33 2.23 -4.79 -10.92
C GLU A 33 2.63 -4.30 -9.52
N ALA A 34 1.70 -4.27 -8.56
CA ALA A 34 2.02 -4.00 -7.15
C ALA A 34 2.99 -5.03 -6.53
N VAL A 35 2.87 -6.31 -6.90
CA VAL A 35 3.81 -7.36 -6.47
C VAL A 35 5.14 -7.29 -7.23
N GLN A 36 5.19 -6.71 -8.44
CA GLN A 36 6.44 -6.41 -9.12
C GLN A 36 7.18 -5.25 -8.47
N SER A 37 6.54 -4.09 -8.24
CA SER A 37 7.17 -2.92 -7.59
C SER A 37 7.71 -3.27 -6.20
N GLN A 38 6.96 -4.03 -5.38
CA GLN A 38 7.48 -4.50 -4.09
C GLN A 38 8.69 -5.44 -4.23
N ALA A 39 8.73 -6.29 -5.26
CA ALA A 39 9.84 -7.22 -5.48
C ALA A 39 11.08 -6.56 -6.11
N GLU A 40 10.91 -5.42 -6.79
CA GLU A 40 11.98 -4.55 -7.30
C GLU A 40 12.63 -3.80 -6.12
N TYR A 41 11.83 -3.10 -5.31
CA TYR A 41 12.29 -2.49 -4.05
C TYR A 41 13.02 -3.47 -3.11
N ASP A 42 12.45 -4.68 -2.90
CA ASP A 42 13.07 -5.71 -2.07
C ASP A 42 14.39 -6.25 -2.67
N ALA A 43 14.60 -6.12 -3.99
CA ALA A 43 15.83 -6.49 -4.67
C ALA A 43 16.88 -5.37 -4.57
N ASP A 44 16.50 -4.13 -4.85
CA ASP A 44 17.41 -2.97 -4.84
C ASP A 44 17.95 -2.72 -3.41
N ALA A 45 17.07 -2.76 -2.40
CA ALA A 45 17.48 -2.67 -0.99
C ALA A 45 18.38 -3.84 -0.55
N ALA A 46 18.31 -5.00 -1.22
CA ALA A 46 19.19 -6.13 -0.97
C ALA A 46 20.52 -6.05 -1.74
N GLU A 47 20.55 -5.37 -2.89
CA GLU A 47 21.76 -5.04 -3.63
C GLU A 47 22.59 -4.01 -2.85
N ALA A 48 21.98 -2.89 -2.45
CA ALA A 48 22.56 -1.87 -1.55
C ALA A 48 23.16 -2.48 -0.26
N GLN A 49 22.43 -3.37 0.43
CA GLN A 49 22.95 -4.07 1.60
C GLN A 49 24.15 -4.98 1.24
N SER A 50 24.14 -5.61 0.06
CA SER A 50 25.23 -6.49 -0.37
C SER A 50 26.49 -5.72 -0.79
N GLU A 51 26.38 -4.50 -1.31
CA GLU A 51 27.52 -3.63 -1.59
C GLU A 51 28.12 -3.10 -0.28
N TYR A 52 27.29 -2.58 0.64
CA TYR A 52 27.72 -2.24 2.00
C TYR A 52 28.46 -3.39 2.74
N GLU A 53 27.93 -4.62 2.68
CA GLU A 53 28.59 -5.78 3.30
C GLU A 53 29.92 -6.15 2.63
N ALA A 54 30.12 -5.81 1.35
CA ALA A 54 31.37 -6.00 0.63
C ALA A 54 32.40 -4.93 0.99
N ASP A 55 32.02 -3.65 0.97
CA ASP A 55 32.92 -2.53 1.22
C ASP A 55 33.42 -2.52 2.68
N VAL A 56 32.52 -2.79 3.65
CA VAL A 56 32.90 -3.00 5.06
C VAL A 56 33.88 -4.17 5.22
N ALA A 57 33.80 -5.20 4.38
CA ALA A 57 34.72 -6.34 4.41
C ALA A 57 36.06 -6.05 3.73
N GLU A 58 36.10 -5.15 2.73
CA GLU A 58 37.32 -4.67 2.08
C GLU A 58 38.10 -3.76 3.05
N ALA A 59 37.47 -2.72 3.60
CA ALA A 59 38.03 -1.83 4.62
C ALA A 59 38.62 -2.59 5.83
N GLN A 60 37.88 -3.59 6.35
CA GLN A 60 38.37 -4.44 7.44
C GLN A 60 39.56 -5.32 7.04
N ALA A 61 39.63 -5.77 5.78
CA ALA A 61 40.74 -6.59 5.30
C ALA A 61 42.02 -5.78 5.09
N GLU A 62 41.91 -4.52 4.65
CA GLU A 62 43.05 -3.59 4.54
C GLU A 62 43.60 -3.25 5.93
N PHE A 63 42.73 -2.88 6.89
CA PHE A 63 43.13 -2.67 8.29
C PHE A 63 43.74 -3.92 8.93
N GLU A 64 43.20 -5.13 8.68
CA GLU A 64 43.81 -6.38 9.16
C GLU A 64 45.21 -6.63 8.57
N GLN A 65 45.51 -6.12 7.37
CA GLN A 65 46.85 -6.16 6.80
C GLN A 65 47.80 -5.22 7.55
N GLU A 66 47.46 -3.94 7.70
CA GLU A 66 48.33 -2.95 8.35
C GLU A 66 48.59 -3.32 9.82
N VAL A 67 47.58 -3.81 10.55
CA VAL A 67 47.76 -4.38 11.90
C VAL A 67 48.75 -5.54 11.90
N ALA A 68 48.76 -6.39 10.88
CA ALA A 68 49.70 -7.51 10.79
C ALA A 68 51.14 -7.04 10.50
N GLU A 69 51.33 -5.99 9.72
CA GLU A 69 52.65 -5.36 9.48
C GLU A 69 53.18 -4.72 10.78
N ILE A 70 52.33 -3.95 11.49
CA ILE A 70 52.62 -3.40 12.83
C ILE A 70 52.95 -4.51 13.85
N GLU A 71 52.23 -5.64 13.86
CA GLU A 71 52.55 -6.78 14.74
C GLU A 71 53.89 -7.46 14.38
N GLU A 72 54.27 -7.54 13.10
CA GLU A 72 55.59 -8.04 12.70
C GLU A 72 56.72 -7.12 13.20
N GLU A 73 56.55 -5.81 13.06
CA GLU A 73 57.53 -4.83 13.54
C GLU A 73 57.66 -4.83 15.07
N ARG A 74 56.54 -4.91 15.80
CA ARG A 74 56.56 -5.10 17.27
C ARG A 74 57.32 -6.39 17.63
N ALA A 75 57.17 -7.45 16.84
CA ALA A 75 57.87 -8.70 17.07
C ALA A 75 59.37 -8.61 16.72
N GLU A 76 59.77 -7.80 15.73
CA GLU A 76 61.18 -7.52 15.45
C GLU A 76 61.83 -6.71 16.57
N ALA A 77 61.23 -5.59 16.99
CA ALA A 77 61.72 -4.78 18.11
C ALA A 77 61.88 -5.61 19.41
N GLN A 78 60.95 -6.54 19.67
CA GLN A 78 61.07 -7.49 20.79
C GLN A 78 62.27 -8.45 20.63
N ARG A 79 62.52 -8.98 19.43
CA ARG A 79 63.68 -9.85 19.15
C ARG A 79 65.00 -9.11 19.30
N GLU A 80 65.08 -7.86 18.85
CA GLU A 80 66.29 -7.03 19.01
C GLU A 80 66.61 -6.77 20.49
N LEU A 81 65.61 -6.36 21.27
CA LEU A 81 65.77 -6.18 22.71
C LEU A 81 66.19 -7.50 23.39
N GLU A 82 65.53 -8.61 23.06
CA GLU A 82 65.85 -9.92 23.62
C GLU A 82 67.27 -10.39 23.24
N ALA A 83 67.76 -10.06 22.04
CA ALA A 83 69.11 -10.37 21.61
C ALA A 83 70.16 -9.63 22.46
N VAL A 84 69.97 -8.34 22.73
CA VAL A 84 70.88 -7.55 23.60
C VAL A 84 70.81 -8.02 25.05
N LEU A 85 69.62 -8.35 25.57
CA LEU A 85 69.45 -8.84 26.94
C LEU A 85 70.08 -10.23 27.17
N ASN A 86 70.14 -11.07 26.14
CA ASN A 86 70.74 -12.41 26.21
C ASN A 86 72.24 -12.45 25.84
N ASP A 87 72.84 -11.35 25.38
CA ASP A 87 74.28 -11.27 25.13
C ASP A 87 75.06 -11.15 26.45
N PRO A 88 75.86 -12.15 26.86
CA PRO A 88 76.63 -12.10 28.10
C PRO A 88 77.79 -11.09 28.06
N SER A 89 78.05 -10.45 26.92
CA SER A 89 79.04 -9.39 26.74
C SER A 89 78.46 -7.98 26.72
N ALA A 90 77.13 -7.83 26.63
CA ALA A 90 76.47 -6.52 26.69
C ALA A 90 76.72 -5.82 28.03
N SER A 91 77.03 -4.53 27.98
CA SER A 91 77.17 -3.70 29.17
C SER A 91 75.81 -3.20 29.67
N ALA A 92 75.78 -2.66 30.89
CA ALA A 92 74.59 -2.02 31.43
C ALA A 92 74.16 -0.77 30.63
N GLU A 93 75.10 -0.14 29.89
CA GLU A 93 74.83 1.01 29.03
C GLU A 93 74.19 0.58 27.70
N ASP A 94 74.67 -0.55 27.13
CA ASP A 94 74.07 -1.15 25.92
C ASP A 94 72.63 -1.62 26.21
N ILE A 95 72.41 -2.31 27.34
CA ILE A 95 71.09 -2.76 27.77
C ILE A 95 70.14 -1.57 28.00
N ALA A 96 70.60 -0.50 28.67
CA ALA A 96 69.78 0.68 28.90
C ALA A 96 69.42 1.41 27.59
N THR A 97 70.36 1.43 26.63
CA THR A 97 70.13 2.02 25.30
C THR A 97 69.11 1.20 24.51
N ALA A 98 69.26 -0.12 24.45
CA ALA A 98 68.31 -1.01 23.79
C ALA A 98 66.91 -0.96 24.42
N GLN A 99 66.82 -0.85 25.75
CA GLN A 99 65.54 -0.64 26.44
C GLN A 99 64.92 0.72 26.11
N SER A 100 65.71 1.79 25.97
CA SER A 100 65.20 3.09 25.55
C SER A 100 64.64 3.04 24.13
N TYR A 101 65.41 2.50 23.19
CA TYR A 101 65.01 2.34 21.79
C TYR A 101 63.76 1.47 21.64
N PHE A 102 63.69 0.35 22.36
CA PHE A 102 62.49 -0.49 22.38
C PHE A 102 61.25 0.25 22.87
N ASN A 103 61.34 1.03 23.96
CA ASN A 103 60.20 1.78 24.46
C ASN A 103 59.78 2.93 23.51
N GLU A 104 60.74 3.52 22.78
CA GLU A 104 60.49 4.53 21.75
C GLU A 104 59.77 3.89 20.56
N ARG A 105 60.30 2.80 19.99
CA ARG A 105 59.66 2.10 18.86
C ARG A 105 58.29 1.50 19.22
N MET A 106 58.11 1.01 20.44
CA MET A 106 56.79 0.55 20.91
C MET A 106 55.78 1.69 21.04
N ALA A 107 56.21 2.91 21.37
CA ALA A 107 55.34 4.07 21.45
C ALA A 107 54.96 4.58 20.04
N GLU A 108 55.90 4.58 19.10
CA GLU A 108 55.62 4.85 17.68
C GLU A 108 54.60 3.86 17.12
N LEU A 109 54.80 2.55 17.33
CA LEU A 109 53.87 1.50 16.87
C LEU A 109 52.53 1.49 17.63
N ASP A 110 52.43 2.10 18.81
CA ASP A 110 51.17 2.36 19.54
C ASP A 110 50.45 3.64 19.02
N GLU A 111 51.18 4.58 18.39
CA GLU A 111 50.63 5.78 17.75
C GLU A 111 50.15 5.45 16.33
N GLU A 112 50.96 4.75 15.53
CA GLU A 112 50.64 4.23 14.19
C GLU A 112 49.36 3.38 14.20
N LEU A 113 49.26 2.39 15.10
CA LEU A 113 48.04 1.60 15.28
C LEU A 113 46.80 2.45 15.65
N ALA A 114 46.98 3.58 16.34
CA ALA A 114 45.88 4.46 16.71
C ALA A 114 45.47 5.42 15.56
N GLU A 115 46.36 5.65 14.59
CA GLU A 115 46.04 6.33 13.33
C GLU A 115 45.26 5.37 12.40
N GLU A 116 45.72 4.13 12.23
CA GLU A 116 45.00 3.08 11.49
C GLU A 116 43.60 2.77 12.10
N GLU A 117 43.50 2.68 13.44
CA GLU A 117 42.20 2.49 14.13
C GLU A 117 41.25 3.69 13.93
N ALA A 118 41.77 4.87 13.56
CA ALA A 118 40.98 6.06 13.27
C ALA A 118 40.60 6.17 11.79
N GLU A 119 41.50 5.79 10.86
CA GLU A 119 41.23 5.77 9.42
C GLU A 119 40.12 4.77 9.07
N LEU A 120 40.20 3.53 9.60
CA LEU A 120 39.10 2.55 9.48
C LEU A 120 37.78 3.09 10.05
N ALA A 121 37.82 3.92 11.10
CA ALA A 121 36.61 4.49 11.71
C ALA A 121 36.01 5.66 10.92
N GLU A 122 36.80 6.33 10.07
CA GLU A 122 36.34 7.33 9.11
C GLU A 122 35.76 6.63 7.87
N GLU A 123 36.47 5.66 7.29
CA GLU A 123 36.01 4.87 6.15
C GLU A 123 34.70 4.11 6.44
N LEU A 124 34.57 3.44 7.59
CA LEU A 124 33.32 2.79 7.99
C LEU A 124 32.17 3.77 8.28
N ALA A 125 32.45 5.05 8.51
CA ALA A 125 31.42 6.08 8.67
C ALA A 125 30.94 6.59 7.31
N ASP A 126 31.86 6.78 6.36
CA ASP A 126 31.55 7.16 4.97
C ASP A 126 30.74 6.05 4.27
N ILE A 127 31.13 4.78 4.40
CA ILE A 127 30.35 3.61 3.88
C ILE A 127 28.95 3.53 4.52
N GLU A 128 28.78 3.99 5.77
CA GLU A 128 27.47 4.08 6.43
C GLU A 128 26.69 5.35 6.06
N GLU A 129 27.32 6.37 5.47
CA GLU A 129 26.65 7.53 4.86
C GLU A 129 26.14 7.15 3.46
N ASP A 130 26.99 6.53 2.62
CA ASP A 130 26.64 6.06 1.27
C ASP A 130 25.42 5.11 1.28
N LEU A 131 25.40 4.08 2.14
CA LEU A 131 24.24 3.19 2.30
C LEU A 131 22.96 3.94 2.71
N ARG A 132 23.08 5.03 3.49
CA ARG A 132 21.91 5.82 3.92
C ARG A 132 21.37 6.70 2.81
N GLU A 133 22.24 7.22 1.94
CA GLU A 133 21.83 7.99 0.76
C GLU A 133 21.13 7.05 -0.23
N GLU A 134 21.73 5.89 -0.55
CA GLU A 134 21.15 4.91 -1.47
C GLU A 134 19.78 4.38 -0.97
N LEU A 135 19.66 4.00 0.30
CA LEU A 135 18.37 3.57 0.88
C LEU A 135 17.34 4.72 0.98
N ALA A 136 17.76 5.99 0.96
CA ALA A 136 16.84 7.12 0.91
C ALA A 136 16.29 7.34 -0.51
N ASP A 137 17.16 7.22 -1.53
CA ASP A 137 16.78 7.31 -2.94
C ASP A 137 15.80 6.16 -3.30
N ILE A 138 16.10 4.92 -2.92
CA ILE A 138 15.22 3.74 -3.12
C ILE A 138 13.83 3.92 -2.46
N GLU A 139 13.75 4.59 -1.31
CA GLU A 139 12.47 4.88 -0.66
C GLU A 139 11.75 6.10 -1.28
N GLU A 140 12.47 7.07 -1.86
CA GLU A 140 11.86 8.17 -2.63
C GLU A 140 11.20 7.64 -3.91
N ASP A 141 11.91 6.82 -4.70
CA ASP A 141 11.37 6.18 -5.92
C ASP A 141 10.10 5.35 -5.59
N ARG A 142 10.14 4.54 -4.52
CA ARG A 142 8.96 3.77 -4.06
C ARG A 142 7.78 4.66 -3.65
N LEU A 143 8.04 5.83 -3.07
CA LEU A 143 6.98 6.77 -2.67
C LEU A 143 6.37 7.49 -3.89
N GLU A 144 7.12 7.66 -4.98
CA GLU A 144 6.60 8.15 -6.26
C GLU A 144 5.69 7.06 -6.90
N ASP A 145 6.17 5.81 -7.03
CA ASP A 145 5.38 4.65 -7.48
C ASP A 145 4.04 4.50 -6.73
N LEU A 146 4.08 4.63 -5.40
CA LEU A 146 2.88 4.52 -4.54
C LEU A 146 1.95 5.75 -4.65
N ALA A 147 2.46 6.91 -5.06
CA ALA A 147 1.64 8.09 -5.29
C ALA A 147 0.91 7.98 -6.63
N ASP A 148 1.60 7.57 -7.69
CA ASP A 148 1.03 7.35 -9.02
C ASP A 148 -0.08 6.27 -8.96
N ALA A 149 0.20 5.12 -8.34
CA ALA A 149 -0.80 4.05 -8.15
C ALA A 149 -2.01 4.48 -7.29
N ALA A 150 -1.84 5.49 -6.43
CA ALA A 150 -2.94 6.05 -5.64
C ALA A 150 -3.78 7.07 -6.42
N GLU A 151 -3.16 7.83 -7.34
CA GLU A 151 -3.87 8.74 -8.27
C GLU A 151 -4.71 7.93 -9.27
N GLU A 152 -4.14 6.88 -9.88
CA GLU A 152 -4.88 5.97 -10.77
C GLU A 152 -6.09 5.32 -10.06
N ALA A 153 -5.92 4.86 -8.83
CA ALA A 153 -7.01 4.29 -8.03
C ALA A 153 -8.09 5.32 -7.62
N GLU A 154 -7.74 6.61 -7.50
CA GLU A 154 -8.72 7.70 -7.28
C GLU A 154 -9.50 8.03 -8.56
N GLU A 155 -8.84 8.03 -9.73
CA GLU A 155 -9.49 8.20 -11.04
C GLU A 155 -10.47 7.05 -11.32
N GLU A 156 -10.07 5.78 -11.19
CA GLU A 156 -10.96 4.61 -11.39
C GLU A 156 -12.17 4.63 -10.44
N ALA A 157 -11.95 5.01 -9.17
CA ALA A 157 -13.03 5.13 -8.19
C ALA A 157 -14.02 6.25 -8.55
N SER A 158 -13.54 7.36 -9.13
CA SER A 158 -14.36 8.46 -9.60
C SER A 158 -15.17 8.06 -10.85
N GLU A 159 -14.56 7.38 -11.83
CA GLU A 159 -15.28 6.88 -13.01
C GLU A 159 -16.38 5.89 -12.59
N ALA A 160 -16.10 4.98 -11.66
CA ALA A 160 -17.08 4.05 -11.12
C ALA A 160 -18.22 4.74 -10.34
N GLU A 161 -17.98 5.89 -9.69
CA GLU A 161 -19.06 6.69 -9.07
C GLU A 161 -19.93 7.38 -10.12
N GLU A 162 -19.34 7.91 -11.21
CA GLU A 162 -20.08 8.52 -12.31
C GLU A 162 -20.95 7.50 -13.06
N ASP A 163 -20.40 6.33 -13.42
CA ASP A 163 -21.14 5.22 -14.07
C ASP A 163 -22.31 4.72 -13.21
N ALA A 164 -22.07 4.54 -11.90
CA ALA A 164 -23.10 4.10 -10.95
C ALA A 164 -24.21 5.14 -10.79
N ARG A 165 -23.88 6.42 -10.95
CA ARG A 165 -24.83 7.52 -10.89
C ARG A 165 -25.64 7.66 -12.17
N GLU A 166 -25.03 7.60 -13.35
CA GLU A 166 -25.74 7.62 -14.64
C GLU A 166 -26.74 6.45 -14.69
N SER A 167 -26.31 5.24 -14.31
CA SER A 167 -27.17 4.06 -14.18
C SER A 167 -28.36 4.25 -13.22
N ALA A 168 -28.19 5.05 -12.16
CA ALA A 168 -29.25 5.35 -11.21
C ALA A 168 -30.22 6.43 -11.72
N GLU A 169 -29.72 7.43 -12.45
CA GLU A 169 -30.53 8.47 -13.10
C GLU A 169 -31.38 7.87 -14.24
N GLU A 170 -30.82 6.97 -15.07
CA GLU A 170 -31.57 6.19 -16.08
C GLU A 170 -32.70 5.35 -15.44
N ALA A 171 -32.39 4.62 -14.36
CA ALA A 171 -33.39 3.79 -13.67
C ALA A 171 -34.50 4.61 -12.97
N GLU A 172 -34.23 5.87 -12.57
CA GLU A 172 -35.27 6.78 -12.08
C GLU A 172 -36.17 7.27 -13.21
N GLU A 173 -35.62 7.55 -14.39
CA GLU A 173 -36.38 7.95 -15.59
C GLU A 173 -37.29 6.81 -16.08
N GLU A 174 -36.77 5.59 -16.26
CA GLU A 174 -37.58 4.41 -16.64
C GLU A 174 -38.72 4.14 -15.63
N ALA A 175 -38.42 4.21 -14.32
CA ALA A 175 -39.42 3.99 -13.27
C ALA A 175 -40.51 5.08 -13.25
N ARG A 176 -40.17 6.28 -13.71
CA ARG A 176 -41.10 7.40 -13.83
C ARG A 176 -41.98 7.28 -15.07
N GLU A 177 -41.41 6.98 -16.24
CA GLU A 177 -42.19 6.75 -17.47
C GLU A 177 -43.22 5.63 -17.26
N ALA A 178 -42.80 4.51 -16.66
CA ALA A 178 -43.70 3.40 -16.33
C ALA A 178 -44.81 3.78 -15.32
N ALA A 179 -44.56 4.76 -14.44
CA ALA A 179 -45.57 5.26 -13.51
C ALA A 179 -46.55 6.24 -14.18
N GLU A 180 -46.07 7.07 -15.13
CA GLU A 180 -46.89 7.99 -15.91
C GLU A 180 -47.80 7.21 -16.89
N GLU A 181 -47.29 6.18 -17.59
CA GLU A 181 -48.10 5.26 -18.41
C GLU A 181 -49.20 4.55 -17.59
N ALA A 182 -48.85 4.05 -16.40
CA ALA A 182 -49.82 3.37 -15.52
C ALA A 182 -50.89 4.32 -14.94
N GLU A 183 -50.61 5.62 -14.79
CA GLU A 183 -51.62 6.62 -14.44
C GLU A 183 -52.55 6.90 -15.62
N GLU A 184 -52.04 6.97 -16.85
CA GLU A 184 -52.84 7.16 -18.06
C GLU A 184 -53.77 5.97 -18.34
N GLU A 185 -53.27 4.73 -18.32
CA GLU A 185 -54.10 3.52 -18.46
C GLU A 185 -55.20 3.44 -17.40
N ALA A 186 -54.87 3.75 -16.14
CA ALA A 186 -55.83 3.75 -15.04
C ALA A 186 -56.90 4.85 -15.18
N ARG A 187 -56.56 5.97 -15.85
CA ARG A 187 -57.50 7.05 -16.15
C ARG A 187 -58.43 6.67 -17.29
N GLU A 188 -57.91 6.16 -18.39
CA GLU A 188 -58.71 5.72 -19.54
C GLU A 188 -59.73 4.64 -19.10
N ALA A 189 -59.29 3.64 -18.34
CA ALA A 189 -60.17 2.61 -17.80
C ALA A 189 -61.25 3.15 -16.83
N ALA A 190 -60.99 4.27 -16.14
CA ALA A 190 -61.96 4.92 -15.28
C ALA A 190 -62.98 5.76 -16.09
N GLU A 191 -62.53 6.42 -17.16
CA GLU A 191 -63.40 7.18 -18.07
C GLU A 191 -64.31 6.25 -18.89
N GLU A 192 -63.80 5.13 -19.41
CA GLU A 192 -64.59 4.08 -20.09
C GLU A 192 -65.66 3.48 -19.16
N ALA A 193 -65.31 3.20 -17.89
CA ALA A 193 -66.25 2.71 -16.88
C ALA A 193 -67.31 3.76 -16.46
N GLU A 194 -67.01 5.07 -16.53
CA GLU A 194 -68.01 6.13 -16.32
C GLU A 194 -68.99 6.22 -17.50
N GLU A 195 -68.49 6.05 -18.74
CA GLU A 195 -69.32 6.05 -19.95
C GLU A 195 -70.26 4.83 -19.99
N GLU A 196 -69.76 3.61 -19.77
CA GLU A 196 -70.61 2.40 -19.67
C GLU A 196 -71.68 2.53 -18.57
N ALA A 197 -71.32 3.06 -17.39
CA ALA A 197 -72.25 3.25 -16.29
C ALA A 197 -73.32 4.31 -16.59
N ARG A 198 -73.01 5.28 -17.46
CA ARG A 198 -73.93 6.30 -17.93
C ARG A 198 -74.91 5.75 -18.97
N GLU A 199 -74.40 5.04 -19.97
CA GLU A 199 -75.25 4.40 -20.99
C GLU A 199 -76.27 3.45 -20.34
N ALA A 200 -75.81 2.59 -19.41
CA ALA A 200 -76.68 1.69 -18.65
C ALA A 200 -77.72 2.42 -17.77
N ALA A 201 -77.44 3.64 -17.32
CA ALA A 201 -78.38 4.46 -16.57
C ALA A 201 -79.41 5.15 -17.47
N GLU A 202 -79.00 5.61 -18.67
CA GLU A 202 -79.89 6.20 -19.66
C GLU A 202 -80.84 5.14 -20.27
N GLU A 203 -80.34 3.94 -20.59
CA GLU A 203 -81.14 2.80 -21.06
C GLU A 203 -82.18 2.35 -20.01
N ALA A 204 -81.78 2.30 -18.73
CA ALA A 204 -82.71 2.00 -17.63
C ALA A 204 -83.75 3.11 -17.35
N GLU A 205 -83.45 4.39 -17.64
CA GLU A 205 -84.44 5.47 -17.58
C GLU A 205 -85.45 5.38 -18.73
N GLU A 206 -85.00 4.99 -19.93
CA GLU A 206 -85.86 4.78 -21.10
C GLU A 206 -86.79 3.58 -20.91
N GLU A 207 -86.29 2.41 -20.48
CA GLU A 207 -87.13 1.24 -20.14
C GLU A 207 -88.18 1.59 -19.06
N ALA A 208 -87.78 2.31 -18.00
CA ALA A 208 -88.69 2.71 -16.93
C ALA A 208 -89.78 3.69 -17.41
N ARG A 209 -89.49 4.48 -18.45
CA ARG A 209 -90.42 5.42 -19.06
C ARG A 209 -91.39 4.71 -20.00
N GLU A 210 -90.92 3.82 -20.86
CA GLU A 210 -91.78 2.99 -21.72
C GLU A 210 -92.77 2.17 -20.87
N ALA A 211 -92.28 1.51 -19.81
CA ALA A 211 -93.13 0.75 -18.89
C ALA A 211 -94.17 1.64 -18.16
N ALA A 212 -93.85 2.91 -17.90
CA ALA A 212 -94.79 3.86 -17.30
C ALA A 212 -95.82 4.39 -18.33
N GLU A 213 -95.45 4.51 -19.60
CA GLU A 213 -96.36 4.88 -20.70
C GLU A 213 -97.30 3.71 -21.05
N GLU A 214 -96.82 2.47 -21.17
CA GLU A 214 -97.67 1.27 -21.32
C GLU A 214 -98.69 1.15 -20.17
N ALA A 215 -98.24 1.30 -18.91
CA ALA A 215 -99.13 1.23 -17.75
C ALA A 215 -100.18 2.35 -17.72
N ALA A 216 -99.89 3.51 -18.32
CA ALA A 216 -100.84 4.61 -18.46
C ALA A 216 -101.84 4.38 -19.60
N GLU A 217 -101.41 3.78 -20.72
CA GLU A 217 -102.30 3.38 -21.82
C GLU A 217 -103.25 2.24 -21.40
N GLU A 218 -102.74 1.18 -20.75
CA GLU A 218 -103.57 0.10 -20.19
C GLU A 218 -104.63 0.64 -19.23
N ALA A 219 -104.27 1.56 -18.33
CA ALA A 219 -105.21 2.19 -17.39
C ALA A 219 -106.28 3.03 -18.11
N ALA A 220 -105.90 3.77 -19.16
CA ALA A 220 -106.85 4.55 -19.97
C ALA A 220 -107.76 3.65 -20.82
N GLU A 221 -107.25 2.51 -21.29
CA GLU A 221 -108.01 1.47 -21.98
C GLU A 221 -108.99 0.72 -21.05
N GLU A 222 -108.71 0.61 -19.75
CA GLU A 222 -109.63 0.04 -18.77
C GLU A 222 -110.76 1.04 -18.43
N ASP A 223 -110.44 2.30 -18.14
CA ASP A 223 -111.42 3.39 -17.92
C ASP A 223 -112.37 3.55 -19.13
N ALA A 224 -111.84 3.44 -20.36
CA ALA A 224 -112.63 3.54 -21.59
C ALA A 224 -113.54 2.33 -21.86
N LYS A 225 -113.33 1.18 -21.19
CA LYS A 225 -114.22 0.01 -21.27
C LYS A 225 -115.36 0.08 -20.25
N ASP A 226 -115.10 0.60 -19.05
CA ASP A 226 -116.13 0.75 -17.99
C ASP A 226 -117.24 1.74 -18.43
N ASP A 227 -116.90 2.79 -19.19
CA ASP A 227 -117.85 3.76 -19.78
C ASP A 227 -118.65 3.19 -20.99
N SER A 228 -118.45 1.91 -21.36
CA SER A 228 -119.06 1.28 -22.55
C SER A 228 -120.07 0.16 -22.27
N ASP A 229 -120.26 -0.23 -21.00
CA ASP A 229 -121.16 -1.31 -20.55
C ASP A 229 -122.49 -0.79 -19.92
N ASP A 230 -122.81 0.52 -20.02
CA ASP A 230 -123.99 1.18 -19.38
C ASP A 230 -125.03 1.78 -20.38
N ASP A 231 -125.32 1.12 -21.51
CA ASP A 231 -126.40 1.47 -22.49
C ASP A 231 -127.15 0.24 -23.06
#